data_AF-A0A919VLH4-F1
#
_entry.id   AF-A0A919VLH4-F1
#
_cell.length_a   1.000
_cell.length_b   1.000
_cell.length_c   1.000
_cell.angle_alpha   90.00
_cell.angle_beta   90.00
_cell.angle_gamma   90.00
#
_symmetry.space_group_name_H-M   'P 1'
#
loop_
_entity.id
_entity.type
_entity.pdbx_description
1 polymer ?
#
loop_
_entity_poly.entity_id
_entity_poly.type
_entity_poly.pdbx_seq_one_letter_code
_entity_poly.pdbx_strand_id
1 'polypeptide(L)'
;MGSVVAAVLLGAVAACAGQTGGGAEPSGKLRIEPAWSSCADAGAESSGPASGGGDLAGLPSLDDSFQPVAVVVCTLPTLRPPSGGAKVAATESRADDVTALVAALRLPDEPMSGDACSLELYLPPFFALLDEQGRWVRPGLPHDGCGKVRSEVREALGGLRLTPVSPGPAPETGSSQAAAAGCTRQWADMVWVTAQWGTSGEPAVVPEGFDGPVRVRLCAYRVPADQQRSGKPAGEFASGRELSDEQWTAARKEVEAAAPAPACSDPASEFVVLHLGSGQIYVERDGCRRLLAQTADGLDTIRQASPELLAQLAG
;
A
#
# COMPACT_ATOMS: atom_id res chain seq x y z
N MET A 1 10.80 23.65 72.40
CA MET A 1 11.80 23.32 71.37
C MET A 1 11.09 22.60 70.25
N GLY A 2 10.88 23.27 69.12
CA GLY A 2 10.17 22.70 67.98
C GLY A 2 9.49 23.80 67.18
N SER A 3 10.04 24.12 66.00
CA SER A 3 9.31 24.79 64.92
C SER A 3 10.08 24.67 63.60
N VAL A 4 9.51 23.78 62.75
CA VAL A 4 9.24 23.91 61.32
C VAL A 4 10.33 24.54 60.41
N VAL A 5 10.99 23.67 59.64
CA VAL A 5 11.76 24.03 58.44
C VAL A 5 10.77 24.17 57.27
N ALA A 6 10.71 25.37 56.69
CA ALA A 6 9.98 25.64 55.45
C ALA A 6 10.86 25.26 54.25
N ALA A 7 10.48 24.21 53.52
CA ALA A 7 11.10 23.84 52.25
C ALA A 7 10.35 24.54 51.11
N VAL A 8 10.99 25.53 50.48
CA VAL A 8 10.54 26.15 49.23
C VAL A 8 10.94 25.23 48.08
N LEU A 9 9.96 24.54 47.48
CA LEU A 9 10.13 23.80 46.24
C LEU A 9 10.00 24.79 45.06
N LEU A 10 11.15 25.17 44.48
CA LEU A 10 11.21 25.87 43.20
C LEU A 10 10.88 24.87 42.08
N GLY A 11 9.69 25.00 41.49
CA GLY A 11 9.29 24.25 40.31
C GLY A 11 10.08 24.73 39.08
N ALA A 12 10.92 23.86 38.53
CA ALA A 12 11.53 24.05 37.22
C ALA A 12 10.48 23.74 36.15
N VAL A 13 9.93 24.78 35.52
CA VAL A 13 9.11 24.65 34.33
C VAL A 13 10.06 24.40 33.15
N ALA A 14 10.20 23.13 32.75
CA ALA A 14 10.90 22.77 31.53
C ALA A 14 10.07 23.24 30.34
N ALA A 15 10.43 24.40 29.78
CA ALA A 15 9.92 24.86 28.50
C ALA A 15 10.48 23.94 27.41
N CYS A 16 9.64 23.07 26.84
CA CYS A 16 9.90 22.45 25.56
C CYS A 16 9.91 23.55 24.51
N ALA A 17 11.10 24.07 24.19
CA ALA A 17 11.30 24.89 23.00
C ALA A 17 11.01 24.00 21.79
N GLY A 18 9.89 24.28 21.14
CA GLY A 18 9.46 23.64 19.91
C GLY A 18 10.58 23.73 18.89
N GLN A 19 11.00 22.56 18.42
CA GLN A 19 11.88 22.40 17.28
C GLN A 19 11.15 23.02 16.09
N THR A 20 11.66 24.15 15.59
CA THR A 20 11.19 24.76 14.35
C THR A 20 11.39 23.75 13.23
N GLY A 21 10.31 23.05 12.88
CA GLY A 21 10.23 22.27 11.65
C GLY A 21 10.48 23.23 10.49
N GLY A 22 11.63 23.07 9.85
CA GLY A 22 11.91 23.76 8.60
C GLY A 22 10.84 23.38 7.60
N GLY A 23 10.07 24.37 7.14
CA GLY A 23 9.32 24.23 5.91
C GLY A 23 10.33 23.85 4.82
N ALA A 24 10.18 22.67 4.24
CA ALA A 24 10.96 22.29 3.09
C ALA A 24 10.56 23.26 1.97
N GLU A 25 11.47 24.16 1.58
CA GLU A 25 11.29 24.93 0.35
C GLU A 25 11.07 23.94 -0.81
N PRO A 26 10.08 24.18 -1.69
CA PRO A 26 9.90 23.36 -2.89
C PRO A 26 11.19 23.45 -3.73
N SER A 27 11.98 22.37 -3.72
CA SER A 27 13.28 22.36 -4.36
C SER A 27 13.15 21.93 -5.82
N GLY A 28 13.40 22.84 -6.76
CA GLY A 28 13.74 22.49 -8.14
C GLY A 28 12.84 23.09 -9.22
N LYS A 29 13.27 22.92 -10.47
CA LYS A 29 12.47 23.28 -11.64
C LYS A 29 11.46 22.17 -11.93
N LEU A 30 10.29 22.56 -12.44
CA LEU A 30 9.29 21.62 -12.93
C LEU A 30 9.92 20.65 -13.95
N ARG A 31 9.79 19.35 -13.69
CA ARG A 31 10.29 18.30 -14.58
C ARG A 31 9.24 18.05 -15.66
N ILE A 32 9.55 18.46 -16.88
CA ILE A 32 8.69 18.26 -18.05
C ILE A 32 9.11 16.98 -18.76
N GLU A 33 8.20 16.03 -18.82
CA GLU A 33 8.37 14.77 -19.55
C GLU A 33 7.88 14.92 -20.99
N PRO A 34 8.56 14.30 -21.97
CA PRO A 34 8.37 14.60 -23.38
C PRO A 34 7.03 14.12 -23.96
N ALA A 35 6.44 13.06 -23.40
CA ALA A 35 5.16 12.53 -23.87
C ALA A 35 4.47 11.72 -22.76
N TRP A 36 3.15 11.86 -22.65
CA TRP A 36 2.33 10.94 -21.86
C TRP A 36 2.12 9.63 -22.62
N SER A 37 2.39 8.49 -21.98
CA SER A 37 2.14 7.16 -22.55
C SER A 37 1.02 6.42 -21.82
N SER A 38 1.17 6.24 -20.50
CA SER A 38 0.14 5.62 -19.66
C SER A 38 0.36 5.89 -18.16
N CYS A 39 -0.67 5.70 -17.35
CA CYS A 39 -0.60 5.71 -15.89
C CYS A 39 0.42 4.69 -15.35
N ALA A 40 0.53 3.52 -16.00
CA ALA A 40 1.47 2.48 -15.59
C ALA A 40 2.92 2.94 -15.79
N ASP A 41 3.23 3.51 -16.97
CA ASP A 41 4.57 4.01 -17.28
C ASP A 41 4.94 5.23 -16.43
N ALA A 42 3.96 6.05 -16.07
CA ALA A 42 4.13 7.19 -15.19
C ALA A 42 4.30 6.82 -13.70
N GLY A 43 4.22 5.53 -13.35
CA GLY A 43 4.40 5.05 -11.97
C GLY A 43 3.19 5.29 -11.05
N ALA A 44 1.98 5.39 -11.59
CA ALA A 44 0.77 5.55 -10.77
C ALA A 44 0.50 4.31 -9.87
N GLU A 45 0.97 3.13 -10.27
CA GLU A 45 0.73 1.86 -9.56
C GLU A 45 1.57 1.69 -8.28
N SER A 46 2.71 2.41 -8.15
CA SER A 46 3.52 2.45 -6.92
C SER A 46 3.00 3.49 -5.90
N SER A 47 1.99 4.28 -6.28
CA SER A 47 1.33 5.29 -5.44
C SER A 47 0.17 4.69 -4.64
N GLY A 48 0.40 3.58 -3.92
CA GLY A 48 -0.62 2.96 -3.07
C GLY A 48 -1.09 3.89 -1.93
N PRO A 49 -2.13 3.53 -1.17
CA PRO A 49 -2.61 4.35 -0.04
C PRO A 49 -1.55 4.58 1.05
N ALA A 50 -0.48 3.76 1.09
CA ALA A 50 0.68 3.95 1.96
C ALA A 50 1.73 4.95 1.41
N SER A 51 1.70 5.27 0.12
CA SER A 51 2.53 6.30 -0.54
C SER A 51 1.82 7.67 -0.57
N GLY A 52 0.64 7.75 0.05
CA GLY A 52 -0.27 8.88 0.02
C GLY A 52 0.32 10.12 0.71
N GLY A 53 0.86 11.04 -0.10
CA GLY A 53 1.18 12.41 0.31
C GLY A 53 2.68 12.72 0.37
N GLY A 54 3.52 11.75 0.72
CA GLY A 54 4.97 11.99 0.90
C GLY A 54 5.70 12.44 -0.37
N ASP A 55 5.35 11.87 -1.52
CA ASP A 55 5.99 12.18 -2.80
C ASP A 55 5.56 13.53 -3.40
N LEU A 56 4.47 14.15 -2.93
CA LEU A 56 3.98 15.43 -3.48
C LEU A 56 4.59 16.64 -2.78
N ALA A 57 4.94 16.52 -1.50
CA ALA A 57 5.54 17.59 -0.71
C ALA A 57 6.94 18.00 -1.20
N GLY A 58 7.61 17.14 -1.99
CA GLY A 58 8.91 17.42 -2.60
C GLY A 58 8.84 17.90 -4.06
N LEU A 59 7.65 17.96 -4.67
CA LEU A 59 7.52 18.36 -6.06
C LEU A 59 7.47 19.88 -6.21
N PRO A 60 8.06 20.43 -7.29
CA PRO A 60 8.01 21.86 -7.57
C PRO A 60 6.58 22.31 -7.91
N SER A 61 6.24 23.51 -7.48
CA SER A 61 4.96 24.15 -7.79
C SER A 61 4.80 24.37 -9.30
N LEU A 62 3.54 24.40 -9.75
CA LEU A 62 3.23 24.76 -11.14
C LEU A 62 3.47 26.26 -11.34
N ASP A 63 4.33 26.62 -12.29
CA ASP A 63 4.59 28.00 -12.69
C ASP A 63 4.08 28.29 -14.13
N ASP A 64 4.41 29.46 -14.65
CA ASP A 64 4.06 29.88 -16.01
C ASP A 64 4.97 29.27 -17.09
N SER A 65 5.93 28.41 -16.76
CA SER A 65 6.77 27.73 -17.76
C SER A 65 6.06 26.57 -18.46
N PHE A 66 4.92 26.14 -17.94
CA PHE A 66 4.10 25.07 -18.48
C PHE A 66 2.63 25.52 -18.57
N GLN A 67 1.97 25.26 -19.71
CA GLN A 67 0.58 25.64 -19.99
C GLN A 67 -0.28 24.39 -20.13
N PRO A 68 -0.92 23.92 -19.04
CA PRO A 68 -1.81 22.77 -19.11
C PRO A 68 -3.06 23.09 -19.92
N VAL A 69 -3.41 22.19 -20.83
CA VAL A 69 -4.67 22.17 -21.58
C VAL A 69 -5.50 20.93 -21.29
N ALA A 70 -4.93 19.96 -20.58
CA ALA A 70 -5.63 18.76 -20.15
C ALA A 70 -5.00 18.17 -18.89
N VAL A 71 -5.75 17.30 -18.23
CA VAL A 71 -5.31 16.50 -17.09
C VAL A 71 -5.67 15.04 -17.32
N VAL A 72 -4.74 14.15 -17.02
CA VAL A 72 -4.99 12.71 -16.88
C VAL A 72 -5.04 12.39 -15.40
N VAL A 73 -6.09 11.69 -14.98
CA VAL A 73 -6.27 11.18 -13.62
C VAL A 73 -6.20 9.67 -13.65
N CYS A 74 -5.29 9.12 -12.86
CA CYS A 74 -5.07 7.70 -12.71
C CYS A 74 -5.82 7.21 -11.47
N THR A 75 -6.85 6.40 -11.69
CA THR A 75 -7.62 5.79 -10.60
C THR A 75 -7.23 4.33 -10.49
N LEU A 76 -6.68 3.92 -9.36
CA LEU A 76 -6.56 2.50 -9.04
C LEU A 76 -7.97 1.97 -8.74
N PRO A 77 -8.46 0.90 -9.39
CA PRO A 77 -9.76 0.35 -9.07
C PRO A 77 -9.76 -0.05 -7.60
N THR A 78 -10.61 0.62 -6.82
CA THR A 78 -10.90 0.24 -5.44
C THR A 78 -11.57 -1.13 -5.49
N LEU A 79 -10.95 -2.10 -4.82
CA LEU A 79 -11.40 -3.48 -4.63
C LEU A 79 -11.09 -4.42 -5.79
N ARG A 80 -10.17 -5.34 -5.48
CA ARG A 80 -9.89 -6.58 -6.20
C ARG A 80 -11.21 -7.34 -6.38
N PRO A 81 -11.64 -7.68 -7.60
CA PRO A 81 -12.73 -8.63 -7.79
C PRO A 81 -12.39 -9.95 -7.09
N PRO A 82 -13.36 -10.64 -6.46
CA PRO A 82 -13.13 -11.94 -5.81
C PRO A 82 -12.54 -12.99 -6.78
N SER A 83 -12.79 -12.84 -8.07
CA SER A 83 -12.11 -13.55 -9.15
C SER A 83 -10.74 -12.94 -9.42
N GLY A 84 -9.74 -13.34 -8.64
CA GLY A 84 -8.37 -12.83 -8.74
C GLY A 84 -7.66 -13.22 -10.05
N GLY A 85 -8.04 -12.58 -11.16
CA GLY A 85 -7.43 -12.79 -12.48
C GLY A 85 -7.38 -11.53 -13.35
N ALA A 86 -8.09 -10.45 -13.02
CA ALA A 86 -7.94 -9.19 -13.74
C ALA A 86 -6.69 -8.44 -13.26
N LYS A 87 -5.82 -8.05 -14.21
CA LYS A 87 -4.79 -7.04 -13.94
C LYS A 87 -5.50 -5.81 -13.41
N VAL A 88 -5.09 -5.35 -12.23
CA VAL A 88 -5.44 -4.03 -11.70
C VAL A 88 -4.68 -3.03 -12.56
N ALA A 89 -5.21 -2.71 -13.73
CA ALA A 89 -4.70 -1.59 -14.50
C ALA A 89 -5.30 -0.32 -13.88
N ALA A 90 -4.46 0.69 -13.63
CA ALA A 90 -4.97 2.02 -13.33
C ALA A 90 -5.94 2.44 -14.46
N THR A 91 -7.17 2.79 -14.09
CA THR A 91 -8.13 3.34 -15.04
C THR A 91 -7.74 4.78 -15.33
N GLU A 92 -7.45 5.06 -16.59
CA GLU A 92 -7.18 6.41 -17.09
C GLU A 92 -8.48 7.15 -17.33
N SER A 93 -8.55 8.37 -16.83
CA SER A 93 -9.59 9.33 -17.20
C SER A 93 -8.95 10.66 -17.54
N ARG A 94 -9.56 11.41 -18.46
CA ARG A 94 -9.07 12.69 -18.94
C ARG A 94 -10.12 13.78 -18.80
N ALA A 95 -9.68 14.99 -18.48
CA ALA A 95 -10.48 16.20 -18.62
C ALA A 95 -9.66 17.25 -19.37
N ASP A 96 -10.31 17.98 -20.28
CA ASP A 96 -9.68 19.08 -21.03
C ASP A 96 -10.02 20.45 -20.43
N ASP A 97 -11.13 20.56 -19.69
CA ASP A 97 -11.41 21.76 -18.88
C ASP A 97 -10.64 21.71 -17.56
N VAL A 98 -9.45 22.29 -17.57
CA VAL A 98 -8.51 22.31 -16.44
C VAL A 98 -8.34 23.68 -15.81
N THR A 99 -9.09 24.69 -16.25
CA THR A 99 -8.84 26.09 -15.86
C THR A 99 -8.89 26.29 -14.35
N ALA A 100 -9.91 25.75 -13.67
CA ALA A 100 -10.03 25.85 -12.22
C ALA A 100 -8.88 25.13 -11.49
N LEU A 101 -8.46 23.97 -11.99
CA LEU A 101 -7.36 23.20 -11.42
C LEU A 101 -6.02 23.92 -11.57
N VAL A 102 -5.74 24.48 -12.75
CA VAL A 102 -4.51 25.24 -13.00
C VAL A 102 -4.46 26.49 -12.10
N ALA A 103 -5.58 27.19 -11.94
CA ALA A 103 -5.66 28.34 -11.04
C ALA A 103 -5.37 27.94 -9.59
N ALA A 104 -5.96 26.83 -9.11
CA ALA A 104 -5.74 26.32 -7.76
C ALA A 104 -4.29 25.86 -7.52
N LEU A 105 -3.67 25.17 -8.48
CA LEU A 105 -2.30 24.66 -8.37
C LEU A 105 -1.21 25.75 -8.41
N ARG A 106 -1.55 26.94 -8.91
CA ARG A 106 -0.67 28.12 -8.94
C ARG A 106 -0.78 28.98 -7.69
N LEU A 107 -1.70 28.66 -6.78
CA LEU A 107 -1.74 29.34 -5.49
C LEU A 107 -0.45 29.05 -4.72
N PRO A 108 0.08 30.03 -3.97
CA PRO A 108 1.17 29.77 -3.05
C PRO A 108 0.67 28.94 -1.86
N ASP A 109 1.62 28.30 -1.18
CA ASP A 109 1.41 27.79 0.17
C ASP A 109 0.99 28.93 1.10
N GLU A 110 0.05 28.65 1.98
CA GLU A 110 -0.29 29.56 3.06
C GLU A 110 0.75 29.46 4.20
N PRO A 111 1.00 30.56 4.92
CA PRO A 111 1.85 30.50 6.09
C PRO A 111 1.23 29.57 7.15
N MET A 112 2.07 28.77 7.80
CA MET A 112 1.65 27.92 8.92
C MET A 112 0.90 28.74 9.98
N SER A 113 -0.29 28.29 10.33
CA SER A 113 -1.15 28.86 11.36
C SER A 113 -0.86 28.18 12.71
N GLY A 114 -1.14 28.90 13.81
CA GLY A 114 -1.09 28.36 15.16
C GLY A 114 -2.45 27.81 15.64
N ASP A 115 -3.45 27.78 14.76
CA ASP A 115 -4.82 27.44 15.10
C ASP A 115 -5.01 25.92 15.19
N ALA A 116 -6.14 25.50 15.78
CA ALA A 116 -6.48 24.09 15.87
C ALA A 116 -6.80 23.52 14.48
N CYS A 117 -5.94 22.62 14.00
CA CYS A 117 -6.12 21.91 12.74
C CYS A 117 -6.91 20.62 12.93
N SER A 118 -7.78 20.29 11.98
CA SER A 118 -8.51 19.03 11.96
C SER A 118 -7.61 17.84 11.57
N LEU A 119 -8.02 16.60 11.84
CA LEU A 119 -7.20 15.38 11.64
C LEU A 119 -7.53 14.60 10.36
N GLU A 120 -8.29 15.18 9.44
CA GLU A 120 -8.65 14.54 8.18
C GLU A 120 -7.44 14.40 7.26
N LEU A 121 -7.32 13.20 6.68
CA LEU A 121 -6.34 12.88 5.67
C LEU A 121 -6.99 12.99 4.29
N TYR A 122 -6.43 13.84 3.43
CA TYR A 122 -6.79 13.88 2.01
C TYR A 122 -5.72 13.19 1.19
N LEU A 123 -6.10 12.16 0.44
CA LEU A 123 -5.23 11.43 -0.47
C LEU A 123 -5.59 11.80 -1.92
N PRO A 124 -4.87 12.75 -2.54
CA PRO A 124 -5.13 13.10 -3.94
C PRO A 124 -4.87 11.88 -4.84
N PRO A 125 -5.68 11.67 -5.90
CA PRO A 125 -5.35 10.68 -6.91
C PRO A 125 -4.03 11.05 -7.59
N PHE A 126 -3.38 10.08 -8.23
CA PHE A 126 -2.30 10.42 -9.15
C PHE A 126 -2.90 11.16 -10.35
N PHE A 127 -2.32 12.29 -10.71
CA PHE A 127 -2.69 13.02 -11.92
C PHE A 127 -1.46 13.65 -12.59
N ALA A 128 -1.57 13.87 -13.90
CA ALA A 128 -0.59 14.55 -14.72
C ALA A 128 -1.26 15.65 -15.52
N LEU A 129 -0.60 16.81 -15.63
CA LEU A 129 -1.03 17.92 -16.47
C LEU A 129 -0.34 17.82 -17.83
N LEU A 130 -1.09 17.99 -18.91
CA LEU A 130 -0.60 17.88 -20.28
C LEU A 130 -0.72 19.22 -20.99
N ASP A 131 0.27 19.57 -21.80
CA ASP A 131 0.22 20.71 -22.72
C ASP A 131 -0.30 20.30 -24.11
N GLU A 132 -0.38 21.28 -25.02
CA GLU A 132 -0.84 21.05 -26.40
C GLU A 132 0.07 20.09 -27.20
N GLN A 133 1.32 19.93 -26.79
CA GLN A 133 2.28 19.02 -27.42
C GLN A 133 2.23 17.61 -26.82
N GLY A 134 1.39 17.38 -25.80
CA GLY A 134 1.30 16.11 -25.08
C GLY A 134 2.48 15.85 -24.13
N ARG A 135 3.34 16.85 -23.89
CA ARG A 135 4.31 16.81 -22.80
C ARG A 135 3.55 16.88 -21.49
N TRP A 136 4.12 16.34 -20.42
CA TRP A 136 3.42 16.30 -19.15
C TRP A 136 4.29 16.63 -17.95
N VAL A 137 3.62 17.06 -16.89
CA VAL A 137 4.22 17.39 -15.59
C VAL A 137 3.35 16.84 -14.46
N ARG A 138 3.99 16.53 -13.34
CA ARG A 138 3.32 16.29 -12.05
C ARG A 138 3.72 17.41 -11.10
N PRO A 139 2.86 18.41 -10.87
CA PRO A 139 3.19 19.51 -9.99
C PRO A 139 3.05 19.13 -8.51
N GLY A 140 3.75 19.85 -7.65
CA GLY A 140 3.46 19.90 -6.22
C GLY A 140 2.08 20.50 -5.96
N LEU A 141 1.52 20.18 -4.79
CA LEU A 141 0.23 20.72 -4.36
C LEU A 141 0.45 21.82 -3.35
N PRO A 142 -0.21 22.99 -3.48
CA PRO A 142 -0.14 24.01 -2.46
C PRO A 142 -0.85 23.58 -1.17
N HIS A 143 -0.30 24.03 -0.04
CA HIS A 143 -0.77 23.72 1.30
C HIS A 143 -1.43 24.93 1.98
N ASP A 144 -2.41 24.66 2.84
CA ASP A 144 -3.03 25.63 3.74
C ASP A 144 -2.19 25.85 4.99
N GLY A 145 -2.64 26.77 5.86
CA GLY A 145 -1.97 27.05 7.14
C GLY A 145 -1.92 25.86 8.12
N CYS A 146 -2.54 24.73 7.82
CA CYS A 146 -2.43 23.48 8.58
C CYS A 146 -1.46 22.48 7.94
N GLY A 147 -0.77 22.85 6.86
CA GLY A 147 0.10 21.96 6.11
C GLY A 147 -0.66 20.92 5.29
N LYS A 148 -1.96 21.13 5.02
CA LYS A 148 -2.79 20.22 4.21
C LYS A 148 -2.99 20.77 2.82
N VAL A 149 -3.30 19.91 1.86
CA VAL A 149 -3.66 20.35 0.51
C VAL A 149 -4.81 21.36 0.57
N ARG A 150 -4.58 22.53 -0.02
CA ARG A 150 -5.56 23.61 -0.12
C ARG A 150 -6.93 23.12 -0.63
N SER A 151 -8.01 23.61 -0.04
CA SER A 151 -9.38 23.22 -0.42
C SER A 151 -9.68 23.48 -1.90
N GLU A 152 -9.13 24.56 -2.46
CA GLU A 152 -9.30 24.94 -3.86
C GLU A 152 -8.81 23.83 -4.81
N VAL A 153 -7.70 23.17 -4.47
CA VAL A 153 -7.18 22.03 -5.24
C VAL A 153 -8.11 20.83 -5.12
N ARG A 154 -8.59 20.55 -3.90
CA ARG A 154 -9.52 19.42 -3.64
C ARG A 154 -10.82 19.59 -4.41
N GLU A 155 -11.39 20.78 -4.35
CA GLU A 155 -12.62 21.14 -5.07
C GLU A 155 -12.40 21.11 -6.59
N ALA A 156 -11.29 21.65 -7.09
CA ALA A 156 -11.00 21.64 -8.52
C ALA A 156 -10.79 20.23 -9.07
N LEU A 157 -10.07 19.35 -8.35
CA LEU A 157 -9.92 17.94 -8.72
C LEU A 157 -11.26 17.19 -8.67
N GLY A 158 -12.07 17.42 -7.64
CA GLY A 158 -13.39 16.81 -7.50
C GLY A 158 -14.41 17.31 -8.52
N GLY A 159 -14.22 18.52 -9.06
CA GLY A 159 -15.07 19.14 -10.07
C GLY A 159 -14.72 18.79 -11.52
N LEU A 160 -13.65 18.02 -11.77
CA LEU A 160 -13.23 17.64 -13.12
C LEU A 160 -14.30 16.81 -13.82
N ARG A 161 -14.60 17.17 -15.07
CA ARG A 161 -15.45 16.36 -15.95
C ARG A 161 -14.62 15.26 -16.61
N LEU A 162 -14.37 14.21 -15.85
CA LEU A 162 -13.56 13.08 -16.27
C LEU A 162 -14.26 12.22 -17.32
N THR A 163 -13.60 12.04 -18.45
CA THR A 163 -13.99 11.10 -19.50
C THR A 163 -13.07 9.89 -19.45
N PRO A 164 -13.58 8.66 -19.31
CA PRO A 164 -12.74 7.46 -19.35
C PRO A 164 -11.97 7.40 -20.68
N VAL A 165 -10.65 7.22 -20.60
CA VAL A 165 -9.87 6.90 -21.78
C VAL A 165 -10.08 5.41 -22.03
N SER A 166 -10.69 5.06 -23.17
CA SER A 166 -10.84 3.65 -23.53
C SER A 166 -9.44 3.03 -23.51
N PRO A 167 -9.20 1.96 -22.74
CA PRO A 167 -7.94 1.27 -22.85
C PRO A 167 -7.82 0.83 -24.30
N GLY A 168 -6.82 1.35 -25.01
CA GLY A 168 -6.34 0.66 -26.21
C GLY A 168 -6.11 -0.80 -25.84
N PRO A 169 -6.30 -1.76 -26.76
CA PRO A 169 -6.12 -3.17 -26.44
C PRO A 169 -4.80 -3.30 -25.70
N ALA A 170 -4.89 -3.63 -24.39
CA ALA A 170 -3.71 -3.74 -23.57
C ALA A 170 -2.79 -4.69 -24.32
N PRO A 171 -1.51 -4.36 -24.56
CA PRO A 171 -0.60 -5.32 -25.18
C PRO A 171 -0.76 -6.60 -24.36
N GLU A 172 -1.17 -7.68 -25.04
CA GLU A 172 -1.23 -9.01 -24.47
C GLU A 172 0.20 -9.35 -24.04
N THR A 173 0.56 -8.89 -22.86
CA THR A 173 1.72 -9.37 -22.13
C THR A 173 1.32 -10.80 -21.82
N GLY A 174 1.80 -11.69 -22.69
CA GLY A 174 1.42 -13.10 -22.76
C GLY A 174 1.15 -13.62 -21.36
N SER A 175 -0.06 -14.14 -21.16
CA SER A 175 -0.58 -14.59 -19.88
C SER A 175 0.52 -15.24 -19.06
N SER A 176 1.04 -14.54 -18.05
CA SER A 176 2.04 -15.12 -17.16
C SER A 176 1.40 -16.34 -16.51
N GLN A 177 2.19 -17.40 -16.26
CA GLN A 177 1.69 -18.59 -15.56
C GLN A 177 0.99 -18.23 -14.23
N ALA A 178 1.45 -17.15 -13.59
CA ALA A 178 0.79 -16.54 -12.44
C ALA A 178 -0.66 -16.14 -12.74
N ALA A 179 -0.90 -15.38 -13.80
CA ALA A 179 -2.25 -14.93 -14.16
C ALA A 179 -3.16 -16.10 -14.55
N ALA A 180 -2.63 -17.10 -15.28
CA ALA A 180 -3.37 -18.32 -15.61
C ALA A 180 -3.78 -19.12 -14.36
N ALA A 181 -2.95 -19.09 -13.31
CA ALA A 181 -3.25 -19.68 -12.01
C ALA A 181 -4.10 -18.77 -11.10
N GLY A 182 -4.41 -17.54 -11.52
CA GLY A 182 -5.08 -16.53 -10.70
C GLY A 182 -4.21 -15.94 -9.58
N CYS A 183 -2.90 -16.09 -9.66
CA CYS A 183 -1.93 -15.55 -8.71
C CYS A 183 -1.30 -14.26 -9.25
N THR A 184 -0.68 -13.48 -8.39
CA THR A 184 0.13 -12.32 -8.82
C THR A 184 1.53 -12.78 -9.19
N ARG A 185 2.24 -11.99 -10.00
CA ARG A 185 3.64 -12.28 -10.37
C ARG A 185 4.61 -12.17 -9.20
N GLN A 186 4.32 -11.26 -8.29
CA GLN A 186 5.10 -11.00 -7.09
C GLN A 186 4.17 -10.90 -5.89
N TRP A 187 4.68 -11.25 -4.71
CA TRP A 187 3.96 -11.16 -3.45
C TRP A 187 4.96 -10.98 -2.30
N ALA A 188 4.58 -10.25 -1.26
CA ALA A 188 5.45 -10.06 -0.10
C ALA A 188 5.33 -11.22 0.88
N ASP A 189 6.45 -11.68 1.44
CA ASP A 189 6.44 -12.61 2.57
C ASP A 189 5.96 -11.88 3.84
N MET A 190 4.65 -11.93 4.07
CA MET A 190 4.04 -11.30 5.24
C MET A 190 4.33 -12.06 6.54
N VAL A 191 4.74 -13.33 6.49
CA VAL A 191 5.14 -14.07 7.70
C VAL A 191 6.40 -13.42 8.27
N TRP A 192 7.39 -13.14 7.43
CA TRP A 192 8.59 -12.41 7.81
C TRP A 192 8.30 -11.00 8.33
N VAL A 193 7.46 -10.23 7.62
CA VAL A 193 7.10 -8.85 8.01
C VAL A 193 6.42 -8.83 9.37
N THR A 194 5.37 -9.65 9.56
CA THR A 194 4.57 -9.64 10.79
C THR A 194 5.37 -10.19 11.98
N ALA A 195 6.23 -11.19 11.77
CA ALA A 195 7.08 -11.73 12.84
C ALA A 195 8.08 -10.71 13.41
N GLN A 196 8.45 -9.67 12.66
CA GLN A 196 9.32 -8.59 13.17
C GLN A 196 8.63 -7.68 14.19
N TRP A 197 7.30 -7.59 14.14
CA TRP A 197 6.52 -6.71 15.02
C TRP A 197 5.91 -7.46 16.21
N GLY A 198 5.96 -8.80 16.19
CA GLY A 198 5.34 -9.66 17.18
C GLY A 198 3.84 -9.82 16.95
N THR A 199 3.25 -10.88 17.50
CA THR A 199 1.81 -11.15 17.42
C THR A 199 1.22 -11.52 18.76
N SER A 200 -0.11 -11.54 18.83
CA SER A 200 -0.81 -12.23 19.92
C SER A 200 -0.43 -13.71 19.85
N GLY A 201 -0.13 -14.34 20.99
CA GLY A 201 0.20 -15.78 21.06
C GLY A 201 -1.05 -16.67 20.98
N GLU A 202 -2.18 -16.09 20.60
CA GLU A 202 -3.49 -16.74 20.61
C GLU A 202 -3.64 -17.73 19.46
N PRO A 203 -4.50 -18.76 19.62
CA PRO A 203 -4.73 -19.75 18.57
C PRO A 203 -5.19 -19.12 17.26
N ALA A 204 -4.66 -19.64 16.15
CA ALA A 204 -5.17 -19.29 14.84
C ALA A 204 -6.58 -19.88 14.66
N VAL A 205 -7.43 -19.12 13.99
CA VAL A 205 -8.72 -19.56 13.48
C VAL A 205 -8.76 -19.35 11.98
N VAL A 206 -9.50 -20.21 11.29
CA VAL A 206 -9.96 -19.91 9.94
C VAL A 206 -11.26 -19.12 10.07
N PRO A 207 -11.40 -17.93 9.46
CA PRO A 207 -12.58 -17.09 9.65
C PRO A 207 -13.91 -17.81 9.38
N GLU A 208 -14.98 -17.45 10.09
CA GLU A 208 -16.32 -18.00 9.84
C GLU A 208 -16.85 -17.59 8.45
N GLY A 209 -17.62 -18.48 7.80
CA GLY A 209 -18.08 -18.33 6.42
C GLY A 209 -17.37 -19.24 5.40
N PHE A 210 -16.47 -20.11 5.88
CA PHE A 210 -15.72 -21.08 5.08
C PHE A 210 -16.09 -22.55 5.36
N ASP A 211 -17.21 -22.78 6.02
CA ASP A 211 -17.82 -24.10 6.20
C ASP A 211 -18.65 -24.46 4.95
N GLY A 212 -17.96 -24.83 3.88
CA GLY A 212 -18.55 -25.20 2.58
C GLY A 212 -17.46 -25.54 1.56
N PRO A 213 -17.82 -25.89 0.30
CA PRO A 213 -16.83 -26.08 -0.76
C PRO A 213 -16.18 -24.73 -1.09
N VAL A 214 -15.11 -24.40 -0.37
CA VAL A 214 -14.30 -23.20 -0.61
C VAL A 214 -13.25 -23.57 -1.64
N ARG A 215 -13.25 -22.85 -2.77
CA ARG A 215 -12.14 -22.94 -3.73
C ARG A 215 -10.93 -22.24 -3.14
N VAL A 216 -10.08 -23.01 -2.46
CA VAL A 216 -8.84 -22.49 -1.90
C VAL A 216 -7.77 -22.50 -2.98
N ARG A 217 -7.34 -21.31 -3.39
CA ARG A 217 -6.24 -21.16 -4.33
C ARG A 217 -4.93 -21.01 -3.58
N LEU A 218 -3.98 -21.88 -3.86
CA LEU A 218 -2.60 -21.84 -3.39
C LEU A 218 -1.73 -21.15 -4.43
N CYS A 219 -0.97 -20.14 -4.01
CA CYS A 219 0.05 -19.48 -4.82
C CYS A 219 1.41 -19.61 -4.12
N ALA A 220 2.39 -20.25 -4.78
CA ALA A 220 3.75 -20.42 -4.27
C ALA A 220 4.69 -19.36 -4.83
N TYR A 221 5.58 -18.84 -3.98
CA TYR A 221 6.53 -17.80 -4.32
C TYR A 221 7.94 -18.16 -3.81
N ARG A 222 8.96 -17.87 -4.63
CA ARG A 222 10.37 -17.96 -4.23
C ARG A 222 10.92 -16.59 -3.92
N VAL A 223 11.67 -16.47 -2.84
CA VAL A 223 12.28 -15.21 -2.41
C VAL A 223 13.74 -15.18 -2.87
N PRO A 224 14.13 -14.27 -3.78
CA PRO A 224 15.51 -14.10 -4.19
C PRO A 224 16.44 -13.84 -3.00
N ALA A 225 17.67 -14.35 -3.05
CA ALA A 225 18.60 -14.32 -1.91
C ALA A 225 18.91 -12.90 -1.40
N ASP A 226 18.90 -11.90 -2.28
CA ASP A 226 19.06 -10.48 -1.94
C ASP A 226 17.83 -9.88 -1.24
N GLN A 227 16.66 -10.51 -1.37
CA GLN A 227 15.39 -10.06 -0.77
C GLN A 227 15.09 -10.69 0.59
N GLN A 228 15.61 -11.90 0.87
CA GLN A 228 15.25 -12.74 2.04
C GLN A 228 15.40 -12.05 3.40
N ARG A 229 16.28 -11.06 3.52
CA ARG A 229 16.52 -10.32 4.78
C ARG A 229 16.09 -8.87 4.72
N SER A 230 15.39 -8.47 3.67
CA SER A 230 14.84 -7.13 3.56
C SER A 230 13.71 -6.91 4.57
N GLY A 231 13.30 -5.66 4.78
CA GLY A 231 12.15 -5.35 5.63
C GLY A 231 10.83 -5.90 5.09
N LYS A 232 10.74 -6.15 3.78
CA LYS A 232 9.55 -6.70 3.11
C LYS A 232 9.99 -7.57 1.92
N PRO A 233 10.39 -8.84 2.16
CA PRO A 233 10.90 -9.70 1.12
C PRO A 233 9.89 -9.91 0.00
N ALA A 234 10.28 -9.55 -1.23
CA ALA A 234 9.46 -9.75 -2.42
C ALA A 234 9.71 -11.15 -2.99
N GLY A 235 8.70 -12.01 -2.94
CA GLY A 235 8.69 -13.31 -3.60
C GLY A 235 8.23 -13.23 -5.05
N GLU A 236 8.82 -14.03 -5.91
CA GLU A 236 8.47 -14.22 -7.32
C GLU A 236 7.63 -15.49 -7.49
N PHE A 237 6.57 -15.40 -8.29
CA PHE A 237 5.65 -16.52 -8.52
C PHE A 237 6.39 -17.75 -9.05
N ALA A 238 6.21 -18.88 -8.38
CA ALA A 238 6.75 -20.17 -8.76
C ALA A 238 5.68 -21.10 -9.32
N SER A 239 4.52 -21.19 -8.68
CA SER A 239 3.41 -22.03 -9.12
C SER A 239 2.08 -21.63 -8.47
N GLY A 240 0.96 -22.09 -9.02
CA GLY A 240 -0.34 -21.88 -8.42
C GLY A 240 -1.32 -22.98 -8.81
N ARG A 241 -2.16 -23.39 -7.87
CA ARG A 241 -3.17 -24.44 -8.05
C ARG A 241 -4.35 -24.26 -7.11
N GLU A 242 -5.48 -24.88 -7.42
CA GLU A 242 -6.56 -25.05 -6.44
C GLU A 242 -6.26 -26.27 -5.56
N LEU A 243 -6.57 -26.17 -4.26
CA LEU A 243 -6.59 -27.31 -3.36
C LEU A 243 -7.90 -28.08 -3.55
N SER A 244 -7.81 -29.41 -3.52
CA SER A 244 -9.01 -30.24 -3.37
C SER A 244 -9.65 -30.06 -1.99
N ASP A 245 -10.94 -30.39 -1.87
CA ASP A 245 -11.65 -30.32 -0.59
C ASP A 245 -10.97 -31.14 0.51
N GLU A 246 -10.40 -32.31 0.17
CA GLU A 246 -9.65 -33.15 1.10
C GLU A 246 -8.36 -32.47 1.57
N GLN A 247 -7.58 -31.92 0.63
CA GLN A 247 -6.35 -31.19 0.96
C GLN A 247 -6.63 -29.97 1.82
N TRP A 248 -7.69 -29.22 1.50
CA TRP A 248 -8.08 -28.05 2.30
C TRP A 248 -8.56 -28.46 3.69
N THR A 249 -9.39 -29.50 3.80
CA THR A 249 -9.86 -30.00 5.10
C THR A 249 -8.69 -30.42 5.99
N ALA A 250 -7.71 -31.13 5.42
CA ALA A 250 -6.49 -31.52 6.14
C ALA A 250 -5.65 -30.29 6.53
N ALA A 251 -5.42 -29.36 5.60
CA ALA A 251 -4.65 -28.14 5.86
C ALA A 251 -5.30 -27.25 6.93
N ARG A 252 -6.61 -27.07 6.88
CA ARG A 252 -7.39 -26.31 7.88
C ARG A 252 -7.19 -26.86 9.29
N LYS A 253 -7.33 -28.18 9.44
CA LYS A 253 -7.12 -28.84 10.73
C LYS A 253 -5.74 -28.55 11.30
N GLU A 254 -4.71 -28.60 10.46
CA GLU A 254 -3.34 -28.32 10.89
C GLU A 254 -3.12 -26.84 11.23
N VAL A 255 -3.73 -25.91 10.50
CA VAL A 255 -3.70 -24.47 10.81
C VAL A 255 -4.32 -24.18 12.18
N GLU A 256 -5.51 -24.72 12.44
CA GLU A 256 -6.24 -24.52 13.71
C GLU A 256 -5.53 -25.19 14.90
N ALA A 257 -4.86 -26.32 14.67
CA ALA A 257 -4.08 -27.03 15.69
C ALA A 257 -2.66 -26.48 15.88
N ALA A 258 -2.20 -25.56 15.02
CA ALA A 258 -0.83 -25.08 15.03
C ALA A 258 -0.47 -24.42 16.37
N ALA A 259 0.64 -24.82 16.97
CA ALA A 259 1.16 -24.22 18.21
C ALA A 259 1.79 -22.83 17.93
N PRO A 260 2.02 -21.98 18.96
CA PRO A 260 2.78 -20.75 18.78
C PRO A 260 4.15 -21.04 18.18
N ALA A 261 4.61 -20.21 17.23
CA ALA A 261 5.94 -20.38 16.67
C ALA A 261 7.03 -20.01 17.69
N PRO A 262 8.12 -20.79 17.81
CA PRO A 262 9.29 -20.37 18.57
C PRO A 262 9.99 -19.19 17.89
N ALA A 263 10.83 -18.48 18.66
CA ALA A 263 11.69 -17.46 18.10
C ALA A 263 12.64 -18.06 17.05
N CYS A 264 12.65 -17.49 15.85
CA CYS A 264 13.46 -17.94 14.74
C CYS A 264 13.74 -16.77 13.79
N SER A 265 14.96 -16.72 13.24
CA SER A 265 15.47 -15.65 12.38
C SER A 265 15.96 -16.14 11.01
N ASP A 266 15.72 -17.41 10.69
CA ASP A 266 16.07 -18.00 9.40
C ASP A 266 15.00 -17.64 8.35
N PRO A 267 15.31 -16.78 7.37
CA PRO A 267 14.32 -16.38 6.38
C PRO A 267 13.91 -17.55 5.49
N ALA A 268 12.66 -17.57 5.07
CA ALA A 268 12.18 -18.51 4.07
C ALA A 268 12.73 -18.14 2.68
N SER A 269 13.17 -19.14 1.91
CA SER A 269 13.43 -18.99 0.48
C SER A 269 12.18 -19.30 -0.35
N GLU A 270 11.17 -19.94 0.25
CA GLU A 270 9.91 -20.25 -0.38
C GLU A 270 8.73 -20.13 0.60
N PHE A 271 7.65 -19.50 0.16
CA PHE A 271 6.40 -19.43 0.92
C PHE A 271 5.19 -19.61 0.00
N VAL A 272 4.04 -19.92 0.60
CA VAL A 272 2.76 -20.02 -0.09
C VAL A 272 1.71 -19.10 0.53
N VAL A 273 0.78 -18.68 -0.31
CA VAL A 273 -0.40 -17.91 0.08
C VAL A 273 -1.63 -18.72 -0.28
N LEU A 274 -2.46 -18.99 0.71
CA LEU A 274 -3.78 -19.60 0.55
C LEU A 274 -4.81 -18.48 0.47
N HIS A 275 -5.47 -18.36 -0.68
CA HIS A 275 -6.56 -17.41 -0.89
C HIS A 275 -7.89 -18.09 -0.59
N LEU A 276 -8.58 -17.59 0.44
CA LEU A 276 -9.85 -18.15 0.92
C LEU A 276 -11.07 -17.37 0.39
N GLY A 277 -10.88 -16.24 -0.31
CA GLY A 277 -11.96 -15.39 -0.82
C GLY A 277 -12.01 -14.05 -0.09
N SER A 278 -12.34 -14.05 1.21
CA SER A 278 -12.28 -12.84 2.07
C SER A 278 -11.03 -12.75 2.94
N GLY A 279 -10.20 -13.79 2.97
CA GLY A 279 -9.00 -13.86 3.81
C GLY A 279 -7.84 -14.58 3.14
N GLN A 280 -6.69 -14.55 3.80
CA GLN A 280 -5.46 -15.17 3.35
C GLN A 280 -4.73 -15.82 4.53
N ILE A 281 -4.10 -16.97 4.27
CA ILE A 281 -3.15 -17.60 5.18
C ILE A 281 -1.81 -17.69 4.45
N TYR A 282 -0.74 -17.35 5.15
CA TYR A 282 0.61 -17.40 4.60
C TYR A 282 1.37 -18.51 5.31
N VAL A 283 2.16 -19.30 4.58
CA VAL A 283 2.93 -20.41 5.15
C VAL A 283 4.32 -20.43 4.53
N GLU A 284 5.36 -20.35 5.35
CA GLU A 284 6.74 -20.59 4.96
C GLU A 284 6.95 -22.09 4.71
N ARG A 285 7.47 -22.47 3.53
CA ARG A 285 7.75 -23.88 3.21
C ARG A 285 9.10 -24.36 3.75
N ASP A 286 10.01 -23.43 3.95
CA ASP A 286 11.34 -23.63 4.50
C ASP A 286 11.68 -22.55 5.55
N GLY A 287 12.97 -22.39 5.89
CA GLY A 287 13.40 -21.49 6.96
C GLY A 287 12.76 -21.87 8.30
N CYS A 288 12.11 -20.89 8.94
CA CYS A 288 11.42 -21.08 10.21
C CYS A 288 10.11 -21.90 10.12
N ARG A 289 9.57 -22.13 8.92
CA ARG A 289 8.32 -22.88 8.69
C ARG A 289 7.16 -22.34 9.54
N ARG A 290 7.00 -21.04 9.58
CA ARG A 290 5.90 -20.38 10.29
C ARG A 290 4.70 -20.23 9.37
N LEU A 291 3.53 -20.03 9.97
CA LEU A 291 2.34 -19.57 9.28
C LEU A 291 1.81 -18.30 9.92
N LEU A 292 1.28 -17.41 9.09
CA LEU A 292 0.52 -16.23 9.50
C LEU A 292 -0.96 -16.49 9.20
N ALA A 293 -1.77 -16.42 10.25
CA ALA A 293 -3.22 -16.56 10.21
C ALA A 293 -3.85 -15.51 11.13
N GLN A 294 -5.18 -15.52 11.25
CA GLN A 294 -5.92 -14.61 12.12
C GLN A 294 -6.39 -15.32 13.39
N THR A 295 -6.61 -14.56 14.45
CA THR A 295 -7.28 -14.96 15.70
C THR A 295 -8.78 -14.69 15.63
N ALA A 296 -9.55 -15.15 16.62
CA ALA A 296 -11.01 -15.01 16.63
C ALA A 296 -11.50 -13.54 16.63
N ASP A 297 -10.70 -12.63 17.17
CA ASP A 297 -10.93 -11.18 17.16
C ASP A 297 -10.37 -10.48 15.90
N GLY A 298 -9.83 -11.25 14.95
CA GLY A 298 -9.35 -10.76 13.65
C GLY A 298 -7.93 -10.19 13.68
N LEU A 299 -7.19 -10.36 14.77
CA LEU A 299 -5.77 -9.97 14.84
C LEU A 299 -4.88 -11.01 14.17
N ASP A 300 -3.71 -10.59 13.72
CA ASP A 300 -2.71 -11.48 13.15
C ASP A 300 -2.01 -12.31 14.23
N THR A 301 -1.79 -13.60 13.96
CA THR A 301 -0.99 -14.51 14.79
C THR A 301 0.03 -15.31 13.97
N ILE A 302 1.25 -15.44 14.49
CA ILE A 302 2.28 -16.33 13.94
C ILE A 302 2.25 -17.68 14.67
N ARG A 303 2.07 -18.77 13.92
CA ARG A 303 2.05 -20.14 14.43
C ARG A 303 3.10 -21.00 13.74
N GLN A 304 3.43 -22.15 14.30
CA GLN A 304 4.34 -23.11 13.69
C GLN A 304 3.60 -23.98 12.67
N ALA A 305 4.05 -23.99 11.41
CA ALA A 305 3.53 -24.94 10.42
C ALA A 305 4.03 -26.35 10.73
N SER A 306 3.10 -27.31 10.76
CA SER A 306 3.42 -28.73 10.93
C SER A 306 3.99 -29.33 9.63
N PRO A 307 4.82 -30.38 9.71
CA PRO A 307 5.22 -31.15 8.53
C PRO A 307 4.04 -31.64 7.70
N GLU A 308 2.94 -32.01 8.36
CA GLU A 308 1.69 -32.47 7.76
C GLU A 308 1.04 -31.34 6.95
N LEU A 309 0.97 -30.12 7.47
CA LEU A 309 0.51 -28.94 6.73
C LEU A 309 1.37 -28.74 5.48
N LEU A 310 2.70 -28.74 5.63
CA LEU A 310 3.61 -28.54 4.51
C LEU A 310 3.46 -29.62 3.43
N ALA A 311 3.13 -30.85 3.82
CA ALA A 311 2.85 -31.93 2.87
C ALA A 311 1.57 -31.70 2.07
N GLN A 312 0.50 -31.15 2.68
CA GLN A 312 -0.73 -30.79 1.94
C GLN A 312 -0.50 -29.67 0.91
N LEU A 313 0.43 -28.78 1.25
CA LEU A 313 0.78 -27.61 0.45
C LEU A 313 1.84 -27.94 -0.62
N ALA A 314 2.51 -29.08 -0.51
CA ALA A 314 3.40 -29.58 -1.55
C ALA A 314 2.57 -29.97 -2.79
N GLY A 315 3.04 -29.56 -3.96
CA GLY A 315 2.47 -29.85 -5.26
C GLY A 315 3.52 -29.68 -6.32
#